data_AF-A0A1C5CU95-F1
#
_entry.id   AF-A0A1C5CU95-F1
#
_cell.length_a   1.000
_cell.length_b   1.000
_cell.length_c   1.000
_cell.angle_alpha   90.00
_cell.angle_beta   90.00
_cell.angle_gamma   90.00
#
_symmetry.space_group_name_H-M   'P 1'
#
loop_
_entity.id
_entity.type
_entity.pdbx_description
1 polymer ?
#
loop_
_entity_poly.entity_id
_entity_poly.type
_entity_poly.pdbx_seq_one_letter_code
_entity_poly.pdbx_strand_id
1 'polypeptide(L)'
;MGMGWTRRGLLHTSVMGAGAGIAGLAAAPPAAAMEKGARAGRLRVVRATVEYAERLLGTDVRAPLLSWELDGDGDGGEGRGAGRSGARGARQSAYQIRAAADPRDLAAGRRLLWDTGRVESDRGVAVPYTGPPLPSRTRCHWQGRGWG
;
A
#
# COMPACT_ATOMS: atom_id res chain seq x y z
N MET A 1 -32.17 6.37 2.44
CA MET A 1 -32.10 5.81 3.80
C MET A 1 -30.65 5.53 4.14
N GLY A 2 -30.11 6.18 5.17
CA GLY A 2 -28.68 6.18 5.50
C GLY A 2 -28.24 4.96 6.31
N MET A 3 -26.97 4.58 6.16
CA MET A 3 -26.26 3.76 7.13
C MET A 3 -24.84 4.33 7.27
N GLY A 4 -24.70 5.27 8.21
CA GLY A 4 -23.40 5.75 8.66
C GLY A 4 -22.81 4.78 9.66
N TRP A 5 -21.58 4.33 9.44
CA TRP A 5 -20.83 3.54 10.42
C TRP A 5 -19.66 4.38 10.94
N THR A 6 -19.86 4.98 12.12
CA THR A 6 -18.82 5.58 12.95
C THR A 6 -18.66 4.71 14.18
N ARG A 7 -17.47 4.16 14.41
CA ARG A 7 -17.11 3.55 15.70
C ARG A 7 -15.92 4.29 16.26
N ARG A 8 -16.24 5.33 17.03
CA ARG A 8 -15.34 6.03 17.95
C ARG A 8 -15.21 5.18 19.20
N GLY A 9 -14.01 4.65 19.45
CA GLY A 9 -13.65 4.10 20.75
C GLY A 9 -13.29 5.24 21.68
N LEU A 10 -14.11 5.43 22.71
CA LEU A 10 -13.81 6.24 23.88
C LEU A 10 -13.03 5.38 24.88
N LEU A 11 -11.94 5.92 25.43
CA LEU A 11 -11.65 5.75 26.84
C LEU A 11 -11.20 7.10 27.40
N HIS A 12 -12.03 7.63 28.30
CA HIS A 12 -11.72 8.75 29.16
C HIS A 12 -10.87 8.23 30.32
N THR A 13 -9.73 8.86 30.59
CA THR A 13 -9.09 8.80 31.90
C THR A 13 -8.83 10.23 32.37
N SER A 14 -9.66 10.68 33.29
CA SER A 14 -9.46 11.92 34.03
C SER A 14 -8.45 11.65 35.15
N VAL A 15 -7.46 12.53 35.30
CA VAL A 15 -6.73 12.73 36.57
C VAL A 15 -6.82 14.21 36.91
N MET A 16 -7.35 14.49 38.10
CA MET A 16 -7.39 15.80 38.73
C MET A 16 -6.30 15.84 39.79
N GLY A 17 -5.41 16.83 39.72
CA GLY A 17 -4.40 17.12 40.74
C GLY A 17 -4.25 18.63 40.88
N ALA A 18 -4.62 19.15 42.05
CA ALA A 18 -4.46 20.54 42.44
C ALA A 18 -3.08 20.75 43.10
N GLY A 19 -2.36 21.80 42.69
CA GLY A 19 -1.12 22.25 43.32
C GLY A 19 -0.78 23.67 42.85
N ALA A 20 -0.65 24.60 43.80
CA ALA A 20 -0.52 26.03 43.57
C ALA A 20 0.94 26.50 43.48
N GLY A 21 1.20 27.44 42.56
CA GLY A 21 2.15 28.56 42.73
C GLY A 21 3.57 28.39 42.17
N ILE A 22 3.87 29.01 41.02
CA ILE A 22 4.90 30.05 40.81
C ILE A 22 4.80 30.64 39.38
N ALA A 23 5.11 31.93 39.29
CA ALA A 23 4.96 32.77 38.11
C ALA A 23 6.03 32.53 37.02
N GLY A 24 5.64 32.75 35.76
CA GLY A 24 6.50 33.38 34.75
C GLY A 24 7.46 32.47 33.97
N LEU A 25 7.00 31.96 32.83
CA LEU A 25 7.51 32.32 31.50
C LEU A 25 6.56 31.69 30.47
N ALA A 26 5.95 32.51 29.61
CA ALA A 26 5.18 32.01 28.48
C ALA A 26 6.14 31.29 27.52
N ALA A 27 6.30 29.98 27.70
CA ALA A 27 6.87 29.12 26.67
C ALA A 27 5.83 29.04 25.55
N ALA A 28 6.04 29.84 24.50
CA ALA A 28 5.33 29.68 23.25
C ALA A 28 5.34 28.19 22.87
N PRO A 29 4.21 27.61 22.40
CA PRO A 29 4.26 26.27 21.85
C PRO A 29 5.34 26.27 20.75
N PRO A 30 6.25 25.27 20.68
CA PRO A 30 7.01 25.11 19.47
C PRO A 30 5.98 25.02 18.35
N ALA A 31 6.08 25.99 17.43
CA ALA A 31 5.30 26.05 16.21
C ALA A 31 5.22 24.62 15.70
N ALA A 32 3.97 24.13 15.59
CA ALA A 32 3.67 22.84 15.00
C ALA A 32 4.63 22.67 13.82
N ALA A 33 5.62 21.78 13.99
CA ALA A 33 6.43 21.35 12.88
C ALA A 33 5.39 20.83 11.91
N MET A 34 5.14 21.62 10.87
CA MET A 34 4.28 21.22 9.78
C MET A 34 4.89 19.90 9.32
N GLU A 35 4.24 18.81 9.73
CA GLU A 35 4.25 17.57 8.99
C GLU A 35 3.87 18.00 7.58
N LYS A 36 4.89 18.26 6.77
CA LYS A 36 4.76 18.44 5.34
C LYS A 36 4.42 17.05 4.86
N GLY A 37 3.16 16.65 5.11
CA GLY A 37 2.57 15.46 4.56
C GLY A 37 2.71 15.62 3.06
N ALA A 38 3.75 14.99 2.52
CA ALA A 38 3.84 14.80 1.09
C ALA A 38 2.48 14.24 0.71
N ARG A 39 1.76 14.94 -0.19
CA ARG A 39 0.64 14.33 -0.88
C ARG A 39 1.25 13.16 -1.61
N ALA A 40 1.20 11.97 -0.99
CA ALA A 40 1.62 10.74 -1.62
C ALA A 40 0.77 10.62 -2.89
N GLY A 41 1.40 10.85 -4.04
CA GLY A 41 0.76 10.70 -5.33
C GLY A 41 0.16 9.31 -5.41
N ARG A 42 -1.03 9.20 -6.02
CA ARG A 42 -1.66 7.89 -6.17
C ARG A 42 -0.74 7.02 -7.03
N LEU A 43 -0.25 5.93 -6.45
CA LEU A 43 0.48 4.90 -7.19
C LEU A 43 -0.51 3.93 -7.82
N ARG A 44 -0.35 3.68 -9.12
CA ARG A 44 -1.14 2.75 -9.92
C ARG A 44 -0.22 1.70 -10.52
N VAL A 45 -0.57 0.44 -10.40
CA VAL A 45 0.13 -0.64 -11.11
C VAL A 45 -0.19 -0.52 -12.61
N VAL A 46 0.86 -0.39 -13.43
CA VAL A 46 0.73 -0.29 -14.90
C VAL A 46 1.18 -1.55 -15.62
N ARG A 47 2.02 -2.36 -14.99
CA ARG A 47 2.47 -3.65 -15.51
C ARG A 47 2.68 -4.63 -14.36
N ALA A 48 2.37 -5.89 -14.60
CA ALA A 48 2.52 -6.98 -13.63
C ALA A 48 3.04 -8.22 -14.35
N THR A 49 4.03 -8.89 -13.76
CA THR A 49 4.63 -10.11 -14.31
C THR A 49 4.82 -11.17 -13.24
N VAL A 50 4.82 -12.43 -13.68
CA VAL A 50 5.17 -13.61 -12.91
C VAL A 50 6.27 -14.36 -13.67
N GLU A 51 7.38 -14.67 -12.99
CA GLU A 51 8.59 -15.19 -13.65
C GLU A 51 8.98 -14.38 -14.90
N TYR A 52 8.94 -13.06 -14.77
CA TYR A 52 9.24 -12.09 -15.84
C TYR A 52 8.31 -12.14 -17.07
N ALA A 53 7.26 -12.95 -17.04
CA ALA A 53 6.24 -13.04 -18.09
C ALA A 53 4.90 -12.42 -17.63
N GLU A 54 4.18 -11.74 -18.53
CA GLU A 54 2.84 -11.19 -18.21
C GLU A 54 1.80 -12.29 -18.03
N ARG A 55 1.96 -13.40 -18.76
CA ARG A 55 1.09 -14.56 -18.70
C ARG A 55 1.92 -15.84 -18.75
N LEU A 56 2.30 -16.31 -17.57
CA LEU A 56 2.97 -17.60 -17.42
C LEU A 56 1.95 -18.74 -17.53
N LEU A 57 2.28 -19.76 -18.32
CA LEU A 57 1.48 -20.98 -18.48
C LEU A 57 2.38 -22.17 -18.14
N GLY A 58 1.85 -23.11 -17.35
CA GLY A 58 2.52 -24.38 -17.07
C GLY A 58 3.90 -24.22 -16.43
N THR A 59 3.95 -23.74 -15.20
CA THR A 59 5.17 -23.68 -14.39
C THR A 59 5.09 -24.65 -13.21
N ASP A 60 6.23 -25.26 -12.87
CA ASP A 60 6.40 -26.07 -11.66
C ASP A 60 7.18 -25.33 -10.55
N VAL A 61 7.48 -24.04 -10.75
CA VAL A 61 8.09 -23.19 -9.72
C VAL A 61 7.11 -23.07 -8.54
N ARG A 62 7.52 -23.57 -7.37
CA ARG A 62 6.64 -23.62 -6.18
C ARG A 62 6.34 -22.25 -5.58
N ALA A 63 7.29 -21.33 -5.65
CA ALA A 63 7.19 -19.98 -5.13
C ALA A 63 7.50 -18.98 -6.26
N PRO A 64 6.58 -18.82 -7.23
CA PRO A 64 6.84 -17.99 -8.39
C PRO A 64 7.09 -16.53 -8.00
N LEU A 65 7.98 -15.86 -8.72
CA LEU A 65 8.42 -14.49 -8.47
C LEU A 65 7.47 -13.49 -9.13
N LEU A 66 6.90 -12.59 -8.32
CA LEU A 66 5.96 -11.56 -8.73
C LEU A 66 6.67 -10.22 -8.83
N SER A 67 6.44 -9.48 -9.91
CA SER A 67 6.96 -8.13 -10.10
C SER A 67 5.88 -7.20 -10.64
N TRP A 68 5.91 -5.92 -10.26
CA TRP A 68 5.00 -4.90 -10.77
C TRP A 68 5.72 -3.58 -10.99
N GLU A 69 5.22 -2.83 -11.96
CA GLU A 69 5.65 -1.46 -12.26
C GLU A 69 4.56 -0.49 -11.79
N LEU A 70 4.97 0.59 -11.14
CA LEU A 70 4.09 1.63 -10.66
C LEU A 70 4.24 2.90 -11.49
N ASP A 71 3.11 3.54 -11.72
CA ASP A 71 3.03 4.90 -12.23
C ASP A 71 2.40 5.79 -11.15
N GLY A 72 2.94 6.98 -10.99
CA GLY A 72 2.49 7.94 -9.99
C GLY A 72 1.82 9.11 -10.68
N ASP A 73 0.67 9.56 -10.17
CA ASP A 73 0.12 10.85 -10.57
C ASP A 73 0.97 11.93 -9.86
N GLY A 74 1.99 12.46 -10.54
CA GLY A 74 2.78 13.58 -10.02
C GLY A 74 1.97 14.86 -10.11
N ASP A 75 1.88 15.64 -9.03
CA ASP A 75 1.40 17.03 -9.12
C ASP A 75 2.34 17.77 -10.08
N GLY A 76 1.85 18.00 -11.31
CA GLY A 76 2.62 18.54 -12.42
C GLY A 76 3.20 19.91 -12.09
N GLY A 77 4.47 19.95 -11.71
CA GLY A 77 5.27 21.16 -11.80
C GLY A 77 5.54 21.45 -13.28
N GLU A 78 5.09 22.59 -13.77
CA GLU A 78 5.37 23.09 -15.12
C GLU A 78 6.89 23.16 -15.35
N GLY A 79 7.40 22.27 -16.18
CA GLY A 79 8.84 22.22 -16.43
C GLY A 79 9.28 21.03 -17.29
N ARG A 80 9.13 21.20 -18.62
CA ARG A 80 9.86 20.53 -19.71
C ARG A 80 10.36 19.09 -19.47
N GLY A 81 9.64 18.15 -20.10
CA GLY A 81 10.28 17.16 -20.98
C GLY A 81 10.81 15.86 -20.36
N ALA A 82 10.56 14.80 -21.14
CA ALA A 82 11.15 13.47 -21.12
C ALA A 82 10.66 12.45 -20.08
N GLY A 83 10.15 11.34 -20.63
CA GLY A 83 10.35 10.01 -20.07
C GLY A 83 9.14 9.39 -19.41
N ARG A 84 8.52 8.42 -20.09
CA ARG A 84 7.63 7.42 -19.49
C ARG A 84 8.44 6.62 -18.46
N SER A 85 8.33 6.97 -17.18
CA SER A 85 8.46 6.09 -16.01
C SER A 85 8.45 6.98 -14.77
N GLY A 86 7.38 6.90 -13.97
CA GLY A 86 7.29 7.48 -12.63
C GLY A 86 7.20 9.01 -12.60
N ALA A 87 6.16 9.53 -11.97
CA ALA A 87 6.27 10.84 -11.32
C ALA A 87 7.61 10.90 -10.55
N ARG A 88 8.50 11.81 -10.96
CA ARG A 88 9.80 12.00 -10.33
C ARG A 88 9.57 12.26 -8.84
N GLY A 89 9.78 11.23 -8.00
CA GLY A 89 9.67 11.32 -6.55
C GLY A 89 8.65 10.40 -5.86
N ALA A 90 7.75 9.72 -6.57
CA ALA A 90 6.80 8.81 -5.91
C ALA A 90 7.45 7.44 -5.65
N ARG A 91 8.01 7.25 -4.45
CA ARG A 91 8.64 5.98 -4.01
C ARG A 91 7.63 5.13 -3.25
N GLN A 92 7.56 3.84 -3.56
CA GLN A 92 6.69 2.92 -2.82
C GLN A 92 7.13 2.85 -1.35
N SER A 93 6.19 3.02 -0.42
CA SER A 93 6.36 2.87 1.02
C SER A 93 5.86 1.51 1.52
N ALA A 94 4.82 0.97 0.89
CA ALA A 94 4.25 -0.33 1.20
C ALA A 94 3.65 -1.02 -0.03
N TYR A 95 3.40 -2.32 0.07
CA TYR A 95 2.66 -3.08 -0.94
C TYR A 95 1.69 -4.10 -0.34
N GLN A 96 0.75 -4.55 -1.17
CA GLN A 96 -0.13 -5.68 -0.89
C GLN A 96 -0.30 -6.49 -2.17
N ILE A 97 -0.14 -7.81 -2.06
CA ILE A 97 -0.40 -8.76 -3.12
C ILE A 97 -1.58 -9.63 -2.71
N ARG A 98 -2.51 -9.82 -3.64
CA ARG A 98 -3.62 -10.77 -3.51
C ARG A 98 -3.59 -11.75 -4.64
N ALA A 99 -3.96 -12.99 -4.35
CA ALA A 99 -4.11 -14.04 -5.34
C ALA A 99 -5.41 -14.82 -5.12
N ALA A 100 -6.06 -15.23 -6.21
CA ALA A 100 -7.29 -16.04 -6.19
C ALA A 100 -7.36 -16.98 -7.40
N ALA A 101 -8.15 -18.04 -7.29
CA ALA A 101 -8.40 -18.97 -8.39
C ALA A 101 -9.37 -18.38 -9.44
N ASP A 102 -10.24 -17.46 -9.04
CA ASP A 102 -11.20 -16.79 -9.91
C ASP A 102 -10.93 -15.26 -9.95
N PRO A 103 -10.90 -14.63 -11.13
CA PRO A 103 -10.61 -13.20 -11.25
C PRO A 103 -11.71 -12.31 -10.64
N ARG A 104 -12.97 -12.75 -10.60
CA ARG A 104 -14.07 -12.03 -9.95
C ARG A 104 -13.91 -12.01 -8.44
N ASP A 105 -13.40 -13.11 -7.88
CA ASP A 105 -13.10 -13.22 -6.45
C ASP A 105 -11.90 -12.37 -6.05
N LEU A 106 -10.86 -12.34 -6.90
CA LEU A 106 -9.73 -11.44 -6.75
C LEU A 106 -10.18 -9.96 -6.74
N ALA A 107 -11.01 -9.57 -7.70
CA ALA A 107 -11.51 -8.21 -7.81
C ALA A 107 -12.40 -7.81 -6.61
N ALA A 108 -13.22 -8.74 -6.11
CA ALA A 108 -14.07 -8.52 -4.95
C ALA A 108 -13.32 -8.67 -3.60
N GLY A 109 -12.07 -9.14 -3.60
CA GLY A 109 -11.30 -9.37 -2.37
C GLY A 109 -11.87 -10.48 -1.49
N ARG A 110 -12.49 -11.51 -2.08
CA ARG A 110 -13.11 -12.64 -1.36
C ARG A 110 -12.54 -13.96 -1.85
N ARG A 111 -12.64 -15.03 -1.05
CA ARG A 111 -12.14 -16.38 -1.40
C ARG A 111 -10.71 -16.34 -2.00
N LEU A 112 -9.87 -15.50 -1.40
CA LEU A 112 -8.48 -15.36 -1.81
C LEU A 112 -7.72 -16.64 -1.45
N LEU A 113 -6.84 -17.09 -2.34
CA LEU A 113 -5.85 -18.12 -2.06
C LEU A 113 -4.77 -17.58 -1.13
N TRP A 114 -4.45 -16.29 -1.30
CA TRP A 114 -3.40 -15.62 -0.57
C TRP A 114 -3.64 -14.10 -0.55
N ASP A 115 -3.33 -13.47 0.59
CA ASP A 115 -3.28 -12.02 0.78
C ASP A 115 -2.09 -11.72 1.71
N THR A 116 -1.15 -10.89 1.27
CA THR A 116 -0.02 -10.49 2.11
C THR A 116 -0.43 -9.57 3.26
N GLY A 117 -1.62 -8.99 3.19
CA GLY A 117 -1.93 -7.75 3.89
C GLY A 117 -1.05 -6.62 3.37
N ARG A 118 -1.02 -5.52 4.13
CA ARG A 118 -0.09 -4.42 3.86
C ARG A 118 1.29 -4.77 4.42
N VAL A 119 2.31 -4.68 3.58
CA VAL A 119 3.72 -4.92 3.92
C VAL A 119 4.48 -3.61 3.75
N GLU A 120 5.09 -3.10 4.83
CA GLU A 120 5.96 -1.91 4.79
C GLU A 120 7.27 -2.27 4.10
N SER A 121 7.39 -1.88 2.83
CA SER A 121 8.53 -2.18 1.97
C SER A 121 8.42 -1.44 0.64
N ASP A 122 9.56 -1.04 0.10
CA ASP A 122 9.72 -0.46 -1.23
C ASP A 122 9.99 -1.51 -2.33
N ARG A 123 10.01 -2.81 -1.98
CA ARG A 123 10.20 -3.88 -2.96
C ARG A 123 9.00 -3.98 -3.92
N GLY A 124 9.29 -4.07 -5.21
CA GLY A 124 8.29 -4.31 -6.26
C GLY A 124 8.74 -5.29 -7.35
N VAL A 125 9.92 -5.90 -7.17
CA VAL A 125 10.55 -6.80 -8.15
C VAL A 125 10.90 -8.11 -7.47
N ALA A 126 10.64 -9.22 -8.15
CA ALA A 126 10.97 -10.58 -7.73
C ALA A 126 10.51 -10.91 -6.30
N VAL A 127 9.32 -10.46 -5.91
CA VAL A 127 8.71 -10.79 -4.63
C VAL A 127 8.15 -12.22 -4.72
N PRO A 128 8.64 -13.18 -3.91
CA PRO A 128 8.17 -14.55 -4.00
C PRO A 128 6.72 -14.67 -3.53
N TYR A 129 5.95 -15.51 -4.21
CA TYR A 129 4.70 -16.01 -3.66
C TYR A 129 4.97 -16.81 -2.40
N THR A 130 4.40 -16.38 -1.26
CA THR A 130 4.53 -17.06 0.04
C THR A 130 3.21 -17.61 0.57
N GLY A 131 2.20 -17.70 -0.31
CA GLY A 131 0.92 -18.31 0.03
C GLY A 131 0.96 -19.85 0.06
N PRO A 132 -0.20 -20.48 0.29
CA PRO A 132 -0.32 -21.94 0.26
C PRO A 132 0.13 -22.52 -1.09
N PRO A 133 0.70 -23.75 -1.11
CA PRO A 133 1.12 -24.40 -2.35
C PRO A 133 0.02 -24.40 -3.42
N LEU A 134 0.37 -23.99 -4.63
CA LEU A 134 -0.56 -23.97 -5.75
C LEU A 134 -0.80 -25.40 -6.26
N PRO A 135 -2.05 -25.89 -6.33
CA PRO A 135 -2.31 -27.23 -6.86
C PRO A 135 -1.98 -27.29 -8.35
N SER A 136 -1.49 -28.45 -8.81
CA SER A 136 -1.20 -28.68 -10.23
C SER A 136 -2.38 -28.35 -11.14
N ARG A 137 -2.10 -27.83 -12.33
CA ARG A 137 -3.10 -27.44 -13.35
C ARG A 137 -4.13 -26.39 -12.88
N THR A 138 -3.82 -25.63 -11.84
CA THR A 138 -4.67 -24.54 -11.35
C THR A 138 -4.27 -23.23 -11.98
N ARG A 139 -5.25 -22.47 -12.47
CA ARG A 139 -5.05 -21.07 -12.85
C ARG A 139 -5.08 -20.22 -11.59
N CYS A 140 -4.01 -19.45 -11.37
CA CYS A 140 -3.95 -18.45 -10.31
C CYS A 140 -3.95 -17.06 -10.94
N HIS A 141 -4.80 -16.18 -10.42
CA HIS A 141 -4.86 -14.77 -10.75
C HIS A 141 -4.27 -13.99 -9.58
N TRP A 142 -3.54 -12.91 -9.86
CA TRP A 142 -3.00 -12.06 -8.80
C TRP A 142 -3.08 -10.58 -9.19
N GLN A 143 -3.05 -9.72 -8.18
CA GLN A 143 -2.96 -8.27 -8.33
C GLN A 143 -2.08 -7.67 -7.24
N GLY A 144 -1.37 -6.60 -7.58
CA GLY A 144 -0.60 -5.79 -6.64
C GLY A 144 -1.26 -4.44 -6.40
N ARG A 145 -1.02 -3.86 -5.22
CA ARG A 145 -1.26 -2.46 -4.91
C ARG A 145 -0.03 -1.91 -4.18
N GLY A 146 0.43 -0.73 -4.58
CA GLY A 146 1.47 0.02 -3.87
C GLY A 146 0.92 1.25 -3.16
N TRP A 147 1.59 1.68 -2.11
CA TRP A 147 1.41 2.97 -1.45
C TRP A 147 2.66 3.81 -1.65
N GLY A 148 2.51 5.13 -1.77
CA GLY A 148 3.62 6.10 -1.84
C GLY A 148 3.71 6.95 -0.59
#